data_AF-A0A8T7GNT2-F1
#
_entry.id   AF-A0A8T7GNT2-F1
#
_cell.length_a   1.000
_cell.length_b   1.000
_cell.length_c   1.000
_cell.angle_alpha   90.00
_cell.angle_beta   90.00
_cell.angle_gamma   90.00
#
_symmetry.space_group_name_H-M   'P 1'
#
loop_
_entity.id
_entity.type
_entity.pdbx_description
1 polymer ?
#
loop_
_entity_poly.entity_id
_entity_poly.type
_entity_poly.pdbx_seq_one_letter_code
_entity_poly.pdbx_strand_id
1 'polypeptide(L)' 'MSKSDLALKVLEAYTRDVGRGIARIDYDTMDSLNISTGDVIEIRGKRRTTAKCLP' A
#
# COMPACT_ATOMS: atom_id res chain seq x y z
N MET A 1 2.47 -5.90 20.22
CA MET A 1 3.04 -5.28 19.00
C MET A 1 1.94 -4.48 18.34
N SER A 2 1.98 -3.16 18.45
CA SER A 2 0.94 -2.29 17.87
C SER A 2 0.99 -2.41 16.36
N LYS A 3 -0.08 -2.94 15.75
CA LYS A 3 -0.26 -2.84 14.30
C LYS A 3 -0.59 -1.37 14.02
N SER A 4 0.33 -0.68 13.36
CA SER A 4 0.09 0.67 12.84
C SER A 4 -0.87 0.54 11.67
N ASP A 5 -2.17 0.57 11.95
CA ASP A 5 -3.21 0.50 10.93
C ASP A 5 -3.56 1.95 10.50
N LEU A 6 -3.36 2.27 9.23
CA LEU A 6 -3.70 3.58 8.65
C LEU A 6 -4.86 3.44 7.66
N ALA A 7 -5.87 4.31 7.80
CA ALA A 7 -7.01 4.36 6.89
C ALA A 7 -6.72 5.34 5.74
N LEU A 8 -6.61 4.81 4.53
CA LEU A 8 -6.35 5.57 3.30
C LEU A 8 -7.52 5.43 2.32
N LYS A 9 -7.63 6.39 1.41
CA LYS A 9 -8.61 6.35 0.32
C LYS A 9 -8.02 5.63 -0.90
N VAL A 10 -8.72 4.61 -1.39
CA VAL A 10 -8.32 3.88 -2.60
C VAL A 10 -8.67 4.71 -3.84
N LEU A 11 -7.69 4.87 -4.73
CA LEU A 11 -7.82 5.53 -6.02
C LEU A 11 -7.51 4.55 -7.15
N GLU A 12 -7.85 4.92 -8.38
CA GLU A 12 -7.53 4.13 -9.57
C GLU A 12 -6.01 4.05 -9.76
N ALA A 13 -5.52 2.86 -10.08
CA ALA A 13 -4.11 2.64 -10.35
C ALA A 13 -3.71 3.25 -11.70
N TYR A 14 -2.44 3.64 -11.83
CA TYR A 14 -1.88 4.01 -13.13
C TYR A 14 -1.93 2.82 -14.09
N THR A 15 -2.14 3.08 -15.38
CA THR A 15 -2.24 2.05 -16.43
C THR A 15 -1.04 1.09 -16.44
N ARG A 16 0.15 1.57 -16.06
CA ARG A 16 1.36 0.76 -15.94
C ARG A 16 1.39 -0.17 -14.72
N ASP A 17 0.63 0.10 -13.68
CA ASP A 17 0.66 -0.67 -12.42
C ASP A 17 -0.49 -1.68 -12.35
N VAL A 18 -1.46 -1.58 -13.26
CA VAL A 18 -2.61 -2.49 -13.38
C VAL A 18 -2.12 -3.93 -13.58
N GLY A 19 -2.65 -4.85 -12.76
CA GLY A 19 -2.34 -6.28 -12.84
C GLY A 19 -0.98 -6.71 -12.29
N ARG A 20 -0.16 -5.78 -11.79
CA ARG A 20 1.18 -6.08 -11.26
C ARG A 20 1.23 -6.26 -9.75
N GLY A 21 0.09 -6.10 -9.07
CA GLY A 21 0.02 -6.19 -7.60
C GLY A 21 0.82 -5.08 -6.91
N ILE A 22 0.81 -3.88 -7.48
CA ILE A 22 1.53 -2.71 -6.98
C ILE A 22 0.54 -1.75 -6.31
N ALA A 23 0.87 -1.29 -5.11
CA ALA A 23 0.15 -0.22 -4.43
C ALA A 23 1.06 1.02 -4.35
N ARG A 24 0.60 2.12 -4.97
CA ARG A 24 1.32 3.39 -4.88
C ARG A 24 0.93 4.15 -3.64
N ILE A 25 1.91 4.47 -2.81
CA ILE A 25 1.75 5.16 -1.53
C ILE A 25 2.79 6.27 -1.46
N ASP A 26 2.40 7.44 -0.99
CA ASP A 26 3.27 8.58 -0.74
C ASP A 26 4.32 8.30 0.34
N TYR A 27 5.47 8.99 0.26
CA TYR A 27 6.56 8.82 1.22
C TYR A 27 6.13 9.13 2.67
N ASP A 28 5.30 10.15 2.88
CA ASP A 28 4.82 10.52 4.23
C ASP A 28 4.04 9.38 4.88
N THR A 29 3.19 8.71 4.11
CA THR A 29 2.46 7.53 4.56
C THR A 29 3.37 6.32 4.75
N MET A 30 4.36 6.11 3.88
CA MET A 30 5.34 5.04 4.05
C MET A 30 6.15 5.22 5.35
N ASP A 31 6.60 6.44 5.64
CA ASP A 31 7.34 6.78 6.85
C ASP A 31 6.48 6.59 8.10
N SER A 32 5.19 6.99 8.03
CA SER A 32 4.22 6.78 9.11
C SER A 32 3.98 5.29 9.41
N LEU A 33 4.06 4.43 8.39
CA LEU A 33 3.93 2.98 8.50
C LEU A 33 5.27 2.26 8.70
N ASN A 34 6.39 3.00 8.64
CA ASN A 34 7.75 2.49 8.71
C ASN A 34 8.02 1.36 7.69
N ILE A 35 7.53 1.54 6.45
CA ILE A 35 7.69 0.61 5.32
C ILE A 35 8.62 1.20 4.26
N SER A 36 9.36 0.34 3.55
CA SER A 36 10.26 0.76 2.48
C SER A 36 9.70 0.43 1.09
N THR A 37 10.27 1.07 0.07
CA THR A 37 9.95 0.75 -1.32
C THR A 37 10.30 -0.70 -1.63
N GLY A 38 9.34 -1.46 -2.14
CA GLY A 38 9.50 -2.88 -2.48
C GLY A 38 8.97 -3.85 -1.43
N ASP A 39 8.63 -3.37 -0.24
CA ASP A 39 8.01 -4.20 0.80
C ASP A 39 6.59 -4.62 0.43
N VAL A 40 6.15 -5.74 1.01
CA VAL A 40 4.79 -6.24 0.82
C VAL A 40 3.91 -5.76 1.95
N ILE A 41 2.80 -5.11 1.59
CA ILE A 41 1.79 -4.62 2.53
C ILE A 41 0.51 -5.44 2.42
N GLU A 42 -0.19 -5.57 3.55
CA GLU A 42 -1.55 -6.13 3.60
C GLU A 42 -2.57 -4.99 3.55
N ILE A 43 -3.46 -5.04 2.55
CA ILE A 43 -4.57 -4.10 2.42
C ILE A 43 -5.83 -4.79 2.93
N ARG A 44 -6.44 -4.21 3.97
CA ARG A 44 -7.69 -4.69 4.56
C ARG A 44 -8.84 -3.75 4.17
N GLY A 45 -9.67 -4.19 3.22
CA GLY A 45 -10.92 -3.52 2.87
C GLY A 45 -12.10 -4.48 2.94
N LYS A 46 -12.97 -4.46 1.91
CA LYS A 46 -14.03 -5.48 1.74
C LYS A 46 -13.47 -6.90 1.63
N ARG A 47 -12.27 -7.02 1.06
CA ARG A 47 -11.47 -8.25 0.97
C ARG A 47 -10.06 -7.93 1.46
N ARG A 48 -9.38 -8.96 1.97
CA ARG A 48 -7.95 -8.88 2.26
C ARG A 48 -7.17 -9.16 0.99
N THR A 49 -6.18 -8.33 0.71
CA THR A 49 -5.28 -8.49 -0.42
C THR A 49 -3.88 -8.02 -0.02
N THR A 50 -2.87 -8.44 -0.78
CA THR A 50 -1.49 -8.03 -0.58
C THR A 50 -0.98 -7.35 -1.83
N ALA A 51 -0.13 -6.35 -1.65
CA ALA A 51 0.48 -5.61 -2.74
C ALA A 51 1.90 -5.20 -2.39
N LYS A 52 2.73 -4.97 -3.41
CA LYS A 52 4.06 -4.39 -3.26
C LYS A 52 3.94 -2.87 -3.17
N CYS A 53 4.55 -2.31 -2.14
CA CYS A 53 4.60 -0.87 -1.91
C CYS A 53 5.60 -0.21 -2.86
N LEU A 54 5.15 0.83 -3.57
CA LEU A 54 5.97 1.65 -4.46
C LEU A 54 5.55 3.13 -4.30
N PRO A 55 6.47 4.10 -4.40
CA PRO A 55 6.12 5.51 -4.44
C PRO A 55 5.56 5.93 -5.80
#